data_AF-A0A1Y4HB57-F1
#
_entry.id   AF-A0A1Y4HB57-F1
#
_cell.length_a   1.000
_cell.length_b   1.000
_cell.length_c   1.000
_cell.angle_alpha   90.00
_cell.angle_beta   90.00
_cell.angle_gamma   90.00
#
_symmetry.space_group_name_H-M   'P 1'
#
loop_
_entity.id
_entity.type
_entity.pdbx_description
1 polymer ?
#
loop_
_entity_poly.entity_id
_entity_poly.type
_entity_poly.pdbx_seq_one_letter_code
_entity_poly.pdbx_strand_id
1 'polypeptide(L)'
;MSQNNPSDKSAILESLNSINQVEGFDPMLFAVEYTDMATGKSRKKIPVLIQIAWFRMVYPKGRIATTITPCKDGFVASARIYADYNDGPDCYLADATASRGYDQTKPSISPREWAQTAAIGIALRNAGFGVQFGLTADDYEGPVLNELPDPVSDGDDTAAPVTDAPSEKEPEVEPELTEEQKLQLALRQPCPITKYSGKTLGDLQTLDPKALSWIANKFTGNPEISAAAKRICEYALQETSA
;
A
#
# COMPACT_ATOMS: atom_id res chain seq x y z
N MET A 1 -14.05 22.22 -18.46
CA MET A 1 -14.31 21.27 -19.57
C MET A 1 -12.96 20.78 -20.09
N SER A 2 -12.32 19.81 -19.42
CA SER A 2 -11.07 19.22 -19.93
C SER A 2 -11.42 18.28 -21.09
N GLN A 3 -11.04 18.66 -22.30
CA GLN A 3 -11.12 17.78 -23.45
C GLN A 3 -10.06 16.69 -23.29
N ASN A 4 -10.49 15.52 -22.85
CA ASN A 4 -9.66 14.32 -22.78
C ASN A 4 -9.62 13.72 -24.19
N ASN A 5 -8.85 14.33 -25.10
CA ASN A 5 -8.82 13.93 -26.50
C ASN A 5 -8.02 12.61 -26.64
N PRO A 6 -8.59 11.53 -27.21
CA PRO A 6 -7.92 10.23 -27.28
C PRO A 6 -6.64 10.26 -28.14
N SER A 7 -6.53 11.18 -29.10
CA SER A 7 -5.36 11.35 -29.97
C SER A 7 -4.13 11.91 -29.24
N ASP A 8 -4.33 12.75 -28.22
CA ASP A 8 -3.23 13.29 -27.42
C ASP A 8 -2.65 12.19 -26.51
N LYS A 9 -3.51 11.29 -26.01
CA LYS A 9 -3.08 10.12 -25.23
C LYS A 9 -2.22 9.17 -26.05
N SER A 10 -2.57 8.89 -27.32
CA SER A 10 -1.74 8.04 -28.18
C SER A 10 -0.39 8.67 -28.48
N ALA A 11 -0.33 9.98 -28.75
CA ALA A 11 0.92 10.68 -29.02
C ALA A 11 1.85 10.73 -27.79
N ILE A 12 1.27 10.91 -26.59
CA ILE A 12 1.98 10.83 -25.31
C ILE A 12 2.51 9.40 -25.10
N LEU A 13 1.69 8.37 -25.36
CA LEU A 13 2.12 6.97 -25.24
C LEU A 13 3.26 6.62 -26.20
N GLU A 14 3.23 7.11 -27.45
CA GLU A 14 4.34 6.93 -28.40
C GLU A 14 5.62 7.63 -27.91
N SER A 15 5.49 8.84 -27.39
CA SER A 15 6.63 9.60 -26.83
C SER A 15 7.20 8.94 -25.57
N LEU A 16 6.38 8.28 -24.77
CA LEU A 16 6.83 7.51 -23.61
C LEU A 16 7.50 6.20 -24.02
N ASN A 17 7.05 5.59 -25.12
CA ASN A 17 7.65 4.37 -25.65
C ASN A 17 9.04 4.60 -26.26
N SER A 18 9.34 5.83 -26.68
CA SER A 18 10.68 6.20 -27.17
C SER A 18 11.69 6.43 -26.03
N ILE A 19 11.24 6.61 -24.78
CA ILE A 19 12.14 6.77 -23.63
C ILE A 19 12.94 5.48 -23.43
N ASN A 20 14.27 5.60 -23.39
CA ASN A 20 15.20 4.48 -23.20
C ASN A 20 15.06 3.34 -24.24
N GLN A 21 14.53 3.61 -25.43
CA GLN A 21 14.36 2.58 -26.47
C GLN A 21 15.70 1.90 -26.83
N VAL A 22 15.68 0.58 -26.94
CA VAL A 22 16.83 -0.24 -27.37
C VAL A 22 16.47 -0.95 -28.66
N GLU A 23 17.38 -0.90 -29.64
CA GLU A 23 17.18 -1.57 -30.93
C GLU A 23 16.99 -3.08 -30.75
N GLY A 24 15.87 -3.61 -31.25
CA GLY A 24 15.53 -5.04 -31.15
C GLY A 24 14.95 -5.51 -29.81
N PHE A 25 14.69 -4.61 -28.85
CA PHE A 25 14.03 -4.95 -27.59
C PHE A 25 12.69 -4.23 -27.46
N ASP A 26 11.61 -5.00 -27.37
CA ASP A 26 10.26 -4.49 -27.09
C ASP A 26 9.82 -4.87 -25.66
N PRO A 27 9.78 -3.90 -24.72
CA PRO A 27 9.29 -4.14 -23.36
C PRO A 27 7.82 -4.57 -23.30
N MET A 28 7.00 -4.23 -24.31
CA MET A 28 5.57 -4.53 -24.37
C MET A 28 5.28 -6.03 -24.50
N LEU A 29 6.16 -6.78 -25.14
CA LEU A 29 6.03 -8.24 -25.29
C LEU A 29 6.10 -9.00 -23.96
N PHE A 30 6.68 -8.39 -22.93
CA PHE A 30 6.87 -8.99 -21.62
C PHE A 30 5.89 -8.47 -20.57
N ALA A 31 4.91 -7.65 -20.98
CA ALA A 31 3.91 -7.10 -20.08
C ALA A 31 2.99 -8.21 -19.56
N VAL A 32 2.93 -8.37 -18.24
CA VAL A 32 2.04 -9.34 -17.59
C VAL A 32 0.84 -8.60 -17.01
N GLU A 33 -0.35 -9.14 -17.23
CA GLU A 33 -1.58 -8.64 -16.60
C GLU A 33 -1.61 -9.11 -15.14
N TYR A 34 -1.74 -8.15 -14.24
CA TYR A 34 -1.90 -8.37 -12.81
C TYR A 34 -3.21 -7.76 -12.36
N THR A 35 -4.06 -8.57 -11.73
CA THR A 35 -5.26 -8.07 -11.08
C THR A 35 -4.91 -7.54 -9.70
N ASP A 36 -5.09 -6.23 -9.54
CA ASP A 36 -5.00 -5.60 -8.24
C ASP A 36 -6.18 -6.08 -7.37
N MET A 37 -5.87 -6.80 -6.29
CA MET A 37 -6.90 -7.40 -5.43
C MET A 37 -7.64 -6.37 -4.56
N ALA A 38 -7.10 -5.16 -4.40
CA ALA A 38 -7.74 -4.09 -3.64
C ALA A 38 -8.78 -3.33 -4.49
N THR A 39 -8.54 -3.23 -5.81
CA THR A 39 -9.40 -2.47 -6.73
C THR A 39 -10.14 -3.34 -7.74
N GLY A 40 -9.79 -4.63 -7.86
CA GLY A 40 -10.34 -5.55 -8.87
C GLY A 40 -9.91 -5.23 -10.30
N LYS A 41 -9.04 -4.24 -10.51
CA LYS A 41 -8.63 -3.77 -11.84
C LYS A 41 -7.43 -4.57 -12.36
N SER A 42 -7.53 -5.08 -13.59
CA SER A 42 -6.40 -5.68 -14.31
C SER A 42 -5.47 -4.58 -14.81
N ARG A 43 -4.27 -4.50 -14.23
CA ARG A 43 -3.20 -3.59 -14.63
C ARG A 43 -2.09 -4.37 -15.33
N LYS A 44 -1.54 -3.83 -16.41
CA LYS A 44 -0.36 -4.41 -17.07
C LYS A 44 0.90 -3.93 -16.36
N LYS A 45 1.81 -4.84 -16.03
CA LYS A 45 3.10 -4.52 -15.41
C LYS A 45 4.21 -5.34 -16.05
N ILE A 46 5.35 -4.71 -16.32
CA ILE A 46 6.56 -5.45 -16.69
C ILE A 46 7.16 -6.12 -15.43
N PRO A 47 7.52 -7.41 -15.49
CA PRO A 47 8.31 -8.06 -14.46
C PRO A 47 9.64 -7.34 -14.20
N VAL A 48 10.03 -7.19 -12.93
CA VAL A 48 11.24 -6.45 -12.54
C VAL A 48 12.50 -6.99 -13.23
N LEU A 49 12.57 -8.29 -13.48
CA LEU A 49 13.68 -8.91 -14.22
C LEU A 49 13.87 -8.31 -15.62
N ILE A 50 12.77 -8.01 -16.30
CA ILE A 50 12.79 -7.44 -17.65
C ILE A 50 13.15 -5.95 -17.60
N GLN A 51 12.69 -5.22 -16.57
CA GLN A 51 13.15 -3.85 -16.32
C GLN A 51 14.66 -3.80 -16.06
N ILE A 52 15.19 -4.77 -15.30
CA ILE A 52 16.63 -4.88 -15.04
C ILE A 52 17.40 -5.21 -16.33
N ALA A 53 16.89 -6.13 -17.16
CA ALA A 53 17.51 -6.45 -18.44
C ALA A 53 17.54 -5.22 -19.35
N TRP A 54 16.42 -4.49 -19.43
CA TRP A 54 16.32 -3.25 -20.19
C TRP A 54 17.32 -2.19 -19.69
N PHE A 55 17.38 -1.99 -18.37
CA PHE A 55 18.37 -1.11 -17.76
C PHE A 55 19.80 -1.50 -18.12
N ARG A 56 20.14 -2.79 -18.12
CA ARG A 56 21.48 -3.27 -18.51
C ARG A 56 21.79 -3.08 -19.99
N MET A 57 20.79 -3.05 -20.86
CA MET A 57 21.00 -2.77 -22.29
C MET A 57 21.31 -1.30 -22.54
N VAL A 58 20.67 -0.38 -21.80
CA VAL A 58 20.93 1.07 -21.90
C VAL A 58 22.19 1.47 -21.12
N TYR A 59 22.38 0.90 -19.93
CA TYR A 59 23.52 1.12 -19.04
C TYR A 59 24.27 -0.19 -18.77
N PRO A 60 25.17 -0.65 -19.67
CA PRO A 60 25.93 -1.88 -19.47
C PRO A 60 26.80 -1.89 -18.21
N LYS A 61 27.26 -0.71 -17.79
CA LYS A 61 28.02 -0.49 -16.54
C LYS A 61 27.13 -0.09 -15.35
N GLY A 62 25.81 -0.04 -15.54
CA GLY A 62 24.87 0.42 -14.54
C GLY A 62 24.87 -0.48 -13.30
N ARG A 63 24.68 0.14 -12.14
CA ARG A 63 24.67 -0.54 -10.83
C ARG A 63 23.33 -0.38 -10.16
N ILE A 64 22.82 -1.47 -9.59
CA ILE A 64 21.63 -1.48 -8.75
C ILE A 64 22.08 -1.81 -7.33
N ALA A 65 22.05 -0.82 -6.43
CA ALA A 65 22.33 -1.03 -5.02
C ALA A 65 21.01 -1.26 -4.28
N THR A 66 20.95 -2.27 -3.41
CA THR A 66 19.79 -2.50 -2.56
C THR A 66 20.22 -2.62 -1.10
N THR A 67 19.40 -2.07 -0.22
CA THR A 67 19.58 -2.14 1.24
C THR A 67 18.27 -2.63 1.83
N ILE A 68 18.35 -3.53 2.80
CA ILE A 68 17.18 -4.10 3.45
C ILE A 68 17.35 -3.90 4.95
N THR A 69 16.37 -3.26 5.55
CA THR A 69 16.32 -3.00 6.98
C THR A 69 15.11 -3.74 7.57
N PRO A 70 15.31 -4.63 8.56
CA PRO A 70 14.20 -5.23 9.29
C PRO A 70 13.53 -4.17 10.16
N CYS A 71 12.20 -4.17 10.20
CA CYS A 71 11.38 -3.29 11.04
C CYS A 71 10.43 -4.13 11.90
N LYS A 72 9.77 -3.49 12.87
CA LYS A 72 8.93 -4.16 13.87
C LYS A 72 7.86 -5.08 13.25
N ASP A 73 7.27 -4.64 12.14
CA ASP A 73 6.16 -5.34 11.48
C ASP A 73 6.50 -5.82 10.06
N GLY A 74 7.78 -5.89 9.68
CA GLY A 74 8.16 -6.32 8.32
C GLY A 74 9.59 -6.01 7.89
N PHE A 75 9.78 -5.82 6.59
CA PHE A 75 11.04 -5.41 5.99
C PHE A 75 10.84 -4.17 5.14
N VAL A 76 11.75 -3.21 5.29
CA VAL A 76 11.87 -2.04 4.42
C VAL A 76 13.08 -2.27 3.52
N ALA A 77 12.88 -2.22 2.21
CA ALA A 77 13.95 -2.30 1.25
C ALA A 77 14.05 -0.98 0.49
N SER A 78 15.27 -0.48 0.33
CA SER A 78 15.57 0.69 -0.51
C SER A 78 16.47 0.27 -1.66
N ALA A 79 16.15 0.72 -2.87
CA ALA A 79 16.92 0.48 -4.08
C ALA A 79 17.41 1.81 -4.65
N ARG A 80 18.65 1.83 -5.14
CA ARG A 80 19.27 2.97 -5.83
C ARG A 80 19.84 2.50 -7.17
N ILE A 81 19.54 3.24 -8.22
CA ILE A 81 19.94 2.93 -9.61
C ILE A 81 21.01 3.92 -10.03
N TYR A 82 22.18 3.45 -10.46
CA TYR A 82 23.31 4.25 -10.89
C TYR A 82 23.62 4.01 -12.36
N ALA A 83 23.97 5.04 -13.12
CA ALA A 83 24.30 4.91 -14.53
C ALA A 83 25.62 4.16 -14.76
N ASP A 84 26.59 4.34 -13.86
CA ASP A 84 27.87 3.65 -13.85
C ASP A 84 28.15 3.05 -12.44
N TYR A 85 28.95 2.00 -12.40
CA TYR A 85 29.39 1.37 -11.15
C TYR A 85 30.33 2.26 -10.33
N ASN A 86 31.05 3.17 -11.00
CA ASN A 86 31.99 4.10 -10.38
C ASN A 86 31.33 5.38 -9.84
N ASP A 87 30.02 5.55 -10.06
CA ASP A 87 29.29 6.70 -9.56
C ASP A 87 29.33 6.74 -8.02
N GLY A 88 29.49 7.95 -7.49
CA GLY A 88 29.45 8.21 -6.05
C GLY A 88 28.09 7.84 -5.43
N PRO A 89 28.01 7.72 -4.10
CA PRO A 89 26.79 7.24 -3.42
C PRO A 89 25.53 8.10 -3.69
N ASP A 90 25.71 9.38 -4.00
CA ASP A 90 24.64 10.36 -4.27
C ASP A 90 24.39 10.60 -5.78
N CYS A 91 25.20 10.01 -6.66
CA CYS A 91 25.07 10.15 -8.11
C CYS A 91 24.14 9.06 -8.71
N TYR A 92 22.99 8.82 -8.09
CA TYR A 92 22.01 7.86 -8.59
C TYR A 92 20.99 8.52 -9.53
N LEU A 93 20.53 7.78 -10.54
CA LEU A 93 19.46 8.18 -11.46
C LEU A 93 18.11 8.24 -10.75
N ALA A 94 17.86 7.26 -9.89
CA ALA A 94 16.65 7.16 -9.11
C ALA A 94 16.85 6.29 -7.88
N ASP A 95 16.09 6.59 -6.84
CA ASP A 95 15.92 5.74 -5.69
C ASP A 95 14.44 5.43 -5.46
N ALA A 96 14.19 4.39 -4.68
CA ALA A 96 12.86 4.08 -4.17
C ALA A 96 12.96 3.21 -2.92
N THR A 97 11.95 3.34 -2.07
CA THR A 97 11.77 2.48 -0.90
C THR A 97 10.43 1.77 -0.99
N ALA A 98 10.43 0.49 -0.61
CA ALA A 98 9.22 -0.30 -0.47
C ALA A 98 9.29 -1.12 0.80
N SER A 99 8.17 -1.24 1.49
CA SER A 99 8.05 -2.02 2.72
C SER A 99 6.97 -3.06 2.60
N ARG A 100 7.18 -4.22 3.22
CA ARG A 100 6.14 -5.23 3.34
C ARG A 100 6.22 -5.96 4.68
N GLY A 101 5.06 -6.08 5.31
CA GLY A 101 4.83 -6.95 6.46
C GLY A 101 4.48 -8.38 6.08
N TYR A 102 4.48 -9.26 7.07
CA TYR A 102 4.07 -10.65 6.86
C TYR A 102 2.59 -10.72 6.48
N ASP A 103 2.30 -11.45 5.40
CA ASP A 103 0.95 -11.61 4.88
C ASP A 103 0.48 -13.06 5.10
N GLN A 104 -0.42 -13.25 6.06
CA GLN A 104 -0.96 -14.56 6.43
C GLN A 104 -1.72 -15.22 5.27
N THR A 105 -2.22 -14.43 4.31
CA THR A 105 -2.94 -14.95 3.13
C THR A 105 -1.99 -15.46 2.05
N LYS A 106 -0.70 -15.09 2.11
CA LYS A 106 0.33 -15.45 1.13
C LYS A 106 1.63 -15.88 1.83
N PRO A 107 1.62 -16.98 2.61
CA PRO A 107 2.78 -17.43 3.37
C PRO A 107 3.97 -17.87 2.49
N SER A 108 3.72 -18.15 1.20
CA SER A 108 4.76 -18.53 0.22
C SER A 108 5.62 -17.34 -0.21
N ILE A 109 5.18 -16.10 0.01
CA ILE A 109 5.91 -14.90 -0.42
C ILE A 109 6.70 -14.35 0.77
N SER A 110 8.02 -14.40 0.67
CA SER A 110 8.89 -13.75 1.65
C SER A 110 8.68 -12.23 1.64
N PRO A 111 8.32 -11.60 2.78
CA PRO A 111 8.15 -10.14 2.84
C PRO A 111 9.42 -9.38 2.47
N ARG A 112 10.59 -9.97 2.80
CA ARG A 112 11.91 -9.45 2.42
C ARG A 112 12.09 -9.40 0.91
N GLU A 113 11.89 -10.52 0.24
CA GLU A 113 12.12 -10.64 -1.21
C GLU A 113 11.12 -9.78 -1.98
N TRP A 114 9.88 -9.72 -1.50
CA TRP A 114 8.87 -8.86 -2.08
C TRP A 114 9.25 -7.39 -1.93
N ALA A 115 9.61 -6.94 -0.73
CA ALA A 115 10.00 -5.55 -0.48
C ALA A 115 11.18 -5.16 -1.37
N GLN A 116 12.21 -6.02 -1.45
CA GLN A 116 13.37 -5.79 -2.32
C GLN A 116 12.98 -5.71 -3.80
N THR A 117 12.21 -6.68 -4.29
CA THR A 117 11.77 -6.71 -5.69
C THR A 117 10.90 -5.51 -6.02
N ALA A 118 10.01 -5.10 -5.10
CA ALA A 118 9.17 -3.92 -5.25
C ALA A 118 10.01 -2.64 -5.30
N ALA A 119 10.95 -2.46 -4.37
CA ALA A 119 11.84 -1.29 -4.34
C ALA A 119 12.64 -1.16 -5.64
N ILE A 120 13.24 -2.24 -6.14
CA ILE A 120 13.96 -2.24 -7.42
C ILE A 120 13.03 -1.85 -8.57
N GLY A 121 11.83 -2.45 -8.64
CA GLY A 121 10.88 -2.19 -9.72
C GLY A 121 10.37 -0.75 -9.74
N ILE A 122 10.18 -0.14 -8.57
CA ILE A 122 9.80 1.27 -8.45
C ILE A 122 10.98 2.17 -8.83
N ALA A 123 12.18 1.90 -8.33
CA ALA A 123 13.37 2.70 -8.64
C ALA A 123 13.71 2.66 -10.15
N LEU A 124 13.61 1.49 -10.79
CA LEU A 124 13.78 1.36 -12.24
C LEU A 124 12.70 2.10 -13.02
N ARG A 125 11.45 2.07 -12.55
CA ARG A 125 10.38 2.85 -13.16
C ARG A 125 10.65 4.35 -13.03
N ASN A 126 11.08 4.82 -11.87
CA ASN A 126 11.47 6.22 -11.65
C ASN A 126 12.62 6.64 -12.58
N ALA A 127 13.55 5.73 -12.88
CA ALA A 127 14.63 5.94 -13.85
C ALA A 127 14.19 5.84 -15.33
N GLY A 128 12.90 5.66 -15.61
CA GLY A 128 12.34 5.61 -16.97
C GLY A 128 12.12 4.20 -17.53
N PHE A 129 12.41 3.14 -16.79
CA PHE A 129 12.26 1.75 -17.27
C PHE A 129 10.90 1.17 -16.88
N GLY A 130 9.92 1.30 -17.78
CA GLY A 130 8.56 0.77 -17.58
C GLY A 130 7.52 1.82 -17.16
N VAL A 131 7.82 3.11 -17.36
CA VAL A 131 6.89 4.23 -17.14
C VAL A 131 5.64 4.10 -18.02
N GLN A 132 5.78 3.56 -19.22
CA GLN A 132 4.69 3.31 -20.16
C GLN A 132 3.63 2.31 -19.65
N PHE A 133 3.91 1.56 -18.58
CA PHE A 133 2.96 0.65 -17.91
C PHE A 133 2.36 1.22 -16.62
N GLY A 134 2.96 2.28 -16.07
CA GLY A 134 2.42 3.03 -14.93
C GLY A 134 1.37 4.06 -15.35
N LEU A 135 1.36 4.46 -16.63
CA LEU A 135 0.49 5.51 -17.18
C LEU A 135 -0.84 5.01 -17.74
N THR A 136 -1.41 3.93 -17.20
CA THR A 136 -2.87 3.89 -17.16
C THR A 136 -3.28 5.06 -16.26
N ALA A 137 -3.57 6.20 -16.89
CA ALA A 137 -4.04 7.45 -16.32
C ALA A 137 -5.44 7.30 -15.68
N ASP A 138 -5.53 6.34 -14.77
CA ASP A 138 -6.59 6.07 -13.80
C ASP A 138 -5.98 6.08 -12.38
N ASP A 139 -4.82 6.72 -12.20
CA ASP A 139 -4.21 6.91 -10.89
C ASP A 139 -4.77 8.20 -10.25
N TYR A 140 -5.64 7.96 -9.27
CA TYR A 140 -6.02 8.84 -8.16
C TYR A 140 -7.30 9.69 -8.29
N GLU A 141 -8.46 9.08 -8.05
CA GLU A 141 -9.66 9.74 -7.48
C GLU A 141 -9.73 9.55 -5.95
N GLY A 142 -8.58 9.56 -5.27
CA GLY A 142 -8.53 9.69 -3.81
C GLY A 142 -8.42 11.16 -3.41
N PRO A 143 -8.88 11.58 -2.23
CA PRO A 143 -8.57 12.91 -1.74
C PRO A 143 -7.04 13.02 -1.55
N VAL A 144 -6.40 13.95 -2.27
CA VAL A 144 -4.98 14.26 -2.08
C VAL A 144 -4.85 14.85 -0.69
N LEU A 145 -4.28 14.10 0.26
CA LEU A 145 -3.92 14.66 1.55
C LEU A 145 -2.85 15.73 1.31
N ASN A 146 -3.08 16.94 1.84
CA ASN A 146 -2.11 18.01 1.78
C ASN A 146 -0.94 17.69 2.71
N GLU A 147 0.19 17.23 2.17
CA GLU A 147 1.40 16.90 2.94
C GLU A 147 2.39 18.08 3.07
N LEU A 148 1.97 19.29 2.71
CA LEU A 148 2.76 20.50 2.96
C LEU A 148 2.57 20.94 4.42
N PRO A 149 3.64 21.13 5.20
CA PRO A 149 3.53 21.85 6.47
C PRO A 149 2.98 23.26 6.19
N ASP A 150 2.00 23.69 6.98
CA ASP A 150 1.40 25.02 6.82
C ASP A 150 2.50 26.10 6.85
N PRO A 151 2.47 27.07 5.93
CA PRO A 151 3.43 28.16 5.94
C PRO A 151 3.16 29.03 7.17
N VAL A 152 3.94 28.82 8.23
CA VAL A 152 4.06 29.78 9.32
C VAL A 152 4.73 31.04 8.76
N SER A 153 3.91 32.08 8.56
CA SER A 153 4.37 33.42 8.24
C SER A 153 5.04 34.03 9.48
N ASP A 154 6.31 34.42 9.29
CA ASP A 154 7.09 35.46 9.95
C ASP A 154 6.97 35.68 11.46
N GLY A 155 8.13 35.59 12.14
CA GLY A 155 8.35 36.32 13.38
C GLY A 155 9.47 35.83 14.29
N ASP A 156 10.71 36.18 13.93
CA ASP A 156 11.80 36.61 14.82
C ASP A 156 12.51 35.61 15.76
N ASP A 157 13.80 35.41 15.45
CA ASP A 157 14.98 35.34 16.33
C ASP A 157 14.83 34.90 17.80
N THR A 158 15.43 33.76 18.18
CA THR A 158 16.73 33.65 18.91
C THR A 158 16.88 32.32 19.68
N ALA A 159 18.09 31.76 19.55
CA ALA A 159 18.86 30.99 20.54
C ALA A 159 18.23 29.79 21.28
N ALA A 160 18.79 28.60 21.03
CA ALA A 160 18.83 27.52 22.02
C ALA A 160 19.53 28.02 23.32
N PRO A 161 19.12 27.55 24.52
CA PRO A 161 19.76 26.36 25.05
C PRO A 161 18.87 25.44 25.92
N VAL A 162 19.50 24.30 26.24
CA VAL A 162 19.17 23.14 27.09
C VAL A 162 18.38 23.34 28.41
N THR A 163 17.92 22.19 28.93
CA THR A 163 17.75 21.71 30.34
C THR A 163 16.36 21.46 30.94
N ASP A 164 16.22 20.19 31.35
CA ASP A 164 15.52 19.60 32.52
C ASP A 164 14.00 19.75 32.74
N ALA A 165 13.30 18.66 32.41
CA ALA A 165 12.33 17.90 33.24
C ALA A 165 11.08 18.62 33.81
N PRO A 166 10.14 17.88 34.44
CA PRO A 166 9.14 16.99 33.83
C PRO A 166 7.69 17.45 34.16
N SER A 167 6.80 17.52 33.18
CA SER A 167 5.35 17.72 33.41
C SER A 167 4.62 16.95 32.31
N GLU A 168 4.09 15.78 32.62
CA GLU A 168 2.73 15.56 33.12
C GLU A 168 1.82 15.22 31.94
N LYS A 169 1.18 14.05 32.07
CA LYS A 169 0.37 13.41 31.05
C LYS A 169 -0.88 14.24 30.80
N GLU A 170 -1.21 14.48 29.54
CA GLU A 170 -2.61 14.47 29.12
C GLU A 170 -2.71 14.02 27.65
N PRO A 171 -3.61 13.08 27.32
CA PRO A 171 -3.62 12.38 26.03
C PRO A 171 -4.33 13.21 24.97
N GLU A 172 -3.65 13.44 23.84
CA GLU A 172 -4.25 14.07 22.68
C GLU A 172 -5.19 13.08 22.00
N VAL A 173 -6.45 13.49 21.89
CA VAL A 173 -7.62 12.68 21.61
C VAL A 173 -7.60 12.24 20.15
N GLU A 174 -7.31 10.96 19.91
CA GLU A 174 -7.64 10.31 18.64
C GLU A 174 -9.15 10.52 18.38
N PRO A 175 -9.58 10.93 17.18
CA PRO A 175 -11.00 11.11 16.90
C PRO A 175 -11.67 9.76 17.14
N GLU A 176 -12.46 9.66 18.21
CA GLU A 176 -13.18 8.44 18.55
C GLU A 176 -14.05 8.06 17.36
N LEU A 177 -13.69 6.98 16.67
CA LEU A 177 -14.61 6.26 15.81
C LEU A 177 -15.88 6.05 16.62
N THR A 178 -16.96 6.71 16.21
CA THR A 178 -18.26 6.70 16.89
C THR A 178 -18.69 5.25 17.10
N GLU A 179 -19.39 4.95 18.20
CA GLU A 179 -19.79 3.57 18.55
C GLU A 179 -20.50 2.85 17.38
N GLU A 180 -21.24 3.60 16.56
CA GLU A 180 -21.89 3.17 15.33
C GLU A 180 -20.91 2.72 14.23
N GLN A 181 -19.77 3.40 14.06
CA GLN A 181 -18.75 3.03 13.08
C GLN A 181 -18.05 1.72 13.48
N LYS A 182 -17.79 1.55 14.78
CA LYS A 182 -17.24 0.30 15.33
C LYS A 182 -18.24 -0.86 15.19
N LEU A 183 -19.54 -0.58 15.35
CA LEU A 183 -20.61 -1.55 15.11
C LEU A 183 -20.71 -1.95 13.63
N GLN A 184 -20.64 -1.01 12.70
CA GLN A 184 -20.65 -1.31 11.27
C GLN A 184 -19.47 -2.19 10.84
N LEU A 185 -18.28 -1.94 11.41
CA LEU A 185 -17.12 -2.81 11.19
C LEU A 185 -17.34 -4.21 11.78
N ALA A 186 -17.95 -4.31 12.96
CA ALA A 186 -18.29 -5.60 13.57
C ALA A 186 -19.29 -6.39 12.71
N LEU A 187 -20.33 -5.73 12.19
CA LEU A 187 -21.37 -6.35 11.35
C LEU A 187 -20.80 -6.89 10.03
N ARG A 188 -19.77 -6.24 9.47
CA ARG A 188 -19.10 -6.64 8.22
C ARG A 188 -18.11 -7.80 8.40
N GLN A 189 -17.77 -8.17 9.64
CA GLN A 189 -16.80 -9.24 9.90
C GLN A 189 -17.34 -10.59 9.41
N PRO A 190 -16.53 -11.44 8.75
CA PRO A 190 -17.00 -12.73 8.23
C PRO A 190 -17.29 -13.71 9.37
N CYS A 191 -18.30 -14.56 9.16
CA CYS A 191 -18.63 -15.62 10.11
C CYS A 191 -17.56 -16.73 10.11
N PRO A 192 -17.04 -17.13 11.29
CA PRO A 192 -16.08 -18.22 11.40
C PRO A 192 -16.72 -19.62 11.37
N ILE A 193 -18.05 -19.73 11.41
CA ILE A 193 -18.76 -21.02 11.40
C ILE A 193 -18.86 -21.53 9.96
N THR A 194 -18.31 -22.71 9.68
CA THR A 194 -18.29 -23.33 8.35
C THR A 194 -19.68 -23.55 7.74
N LYS A 195 -20.71 -23.75 8.57
CA LYS A 195 -22.13 -23.83 8.18
C LYS A 195 -22.67 -22.52 7.58
N TYR A 196 -22.07 -21.38 7.92
CA TYR A 196 -22.46 -20.05 7.47
C TYR A 196 -21.32 -19.38 6.68
N SER A 197 -20.49 -20.17 5.99
CA SER A 197 -19.39 -19.66 5.17
C SER A 197 -19.91 -18.69 4.11
N GLY A 198 -19.25 -17.54 3.98
CA GLY A 198 -19.67 -16.45 3.09
C GLY A 198 -20.74 -15.51 3.66
N LYS A 199 -21.21 -15.72 4.89
CA LYS A 199 -22.10 -14.78 5.61
C LYS A 199 -21.32 -13.93 6.60
N THR A 200 -21.84 -12.76 6.91
CA THR A 200 -21.25 -11.84 7.91
C THR A 200 -21.86 -12.06 9.29
N LEU A 201 -21.22 -11.49 10.33
CA LEU A 201 -21.79 -11.47 11.69
C LEU A 201 -23.11 -10.69 11.75
N GLY A 202 -23.29 -9.68 10.91
CA GLY A 202 -24.56 -8.96 10.77
C GLY A 202 -25.68 -9.83 10.18
N ASP A 203 -25.37 -10.64 9.16
CA ASP A 203 -26.36 -11.58 8.60
C ASP A 203 -26.79 -12.64 9.63
N LEU A 204 -25.89 -13.01 10.54
CA LEU A 204 -26.18 -13.97 11.61
C LEU A 204 -27.12 -13.44 12.68
N GLN A 205 -27.13 -12.14 12.93
CA GLN A 205 -28.07 -11.52 13.85
C GLN A 205 -29.52 -11.78 13.40
N THR A 206 -29.78 -11.71 12.09
CA THR A 206 -31.11 -11.94 11.49
C THR A 206 -31.43 -13.42 11.27
N LEU A 207 -30.42 -14.23 10.97
CA LEU A 207 -30.61 -15.63 10.57
C LEU A 207 -30.55 -16.64 11.72
N ASP A 208 -29.63 -16.44 12.67
CA ASP A 208 -29.42 -17.35 13.81
C ASP A 208 -28.78 -16.61 15.00
N PRO A 209 -29.59 -15.93 15.83
CA PRO A 209 -29.08 -15.19 17.00
C PRO A 209 -28.43 -16.11 18.04
N LYS A 210 -28.72 -17.41 18.05
CA LYS A 210 -28.05 -18.38 18.93
C LYS A 210 -26.63 -18.68 18.47
N ALA A 211 -26.39 -18.74 17.16
CA ALA A 211 -25.04 -18.88 16.61
C ALA A 211 -24.19 -17.64 16.89
N LEU A 212 -24.76 -16.43 16.81
CA LEU A 212 -24.04 -15.20 17.17
C LEU A 212 -23.64 -15.18 18.66
N SER A 213 -24.55 -15.57 19.56
CA SER A 213 -24.27 -15.69 21.01
C SER A 213 -23.21 -16.76 21.32
N TRP A 214 -23.16 -17.83 20.53
CA TRP A 214 -22.11 -18.84 20.62
C TRP A 214 -20.75 -18.27 20.17
N ILE A 215 -20.70 -17.48 19.09
CA ILE A 215 -19.46 -16.82 18.65
C ILE A 215 -18.97 -15.83 19.71
N ALA A 216 -19.89 -15.09 20.34
CA ALA A 216 -19.57 -14.16 21.42
C ALA A 216 -18.94 -14.85 22.64
N ASN A 217 -19.44 -16.01 23.07
CA ASN A 217 -19.09 -16.59 24.38
C ASN A 217 -18.29 -17.89 24.36
N LYS A 218 -18.32 -18.64 23.25
CA LYS A 218 -17.77 -20.00 23.15
C LYS A 218 -16.73 -20.18 22.05
N PHE A 219 -16.60 -19.22 21.13
CA PHE A 219 -15.61 -19.31 20.07
C PHE A 219 -14.20 -19.02 20.59
N THR A 220 -13.30 -19.98 20.40
CA THR A 220 -11.90 -19.93 20.83
C THR A 220 -10.93 -19.62 19.68
N GLY A 221 -11.44 -19.19 18.52
CA GLY A 221 -10.62 -18.79 17.37
C GLY A 221 -10.11 -17.36 17.52
N ASN A 222 -10.29 -16.53 16.49
CA ASN A 222 -9.85 -15.14 16.53
C ASN A 222 -10.61 -14.33 17.61
N PRO A 223 -9.90 -13.74 18.61
CA PRO A 223 -10.52 -12.94 19.68
C PRO A 223 -11.21 -11.66 19.17
N GLU A 224 -10.83 -11.14 18.01
CA GLU A 224 -11.48 -9.97 17.40
C GLU A 224 -12.88 -10.29 16.90
N ILE A 225 -13.11 -11.52 16.43
CA ILE A 225 -14.42 -11.98 15.95
C ILE A 225 -15.38 -12.22 17.11
N SER A 226 -14.88 -12.78 18.23
CA SER A 226 -15.71 -12.93 19.43
C SER A 226 -16.01 -11.57 20.09
N ALA A 227 -15.06 -10.63 20.07
CA ALA A 227 -15.29 -9.25 20.51
C ALA A 227 -16.31 -8.52 19.62
N ALA A 228 -16.23 -8.69 18.29
CA ALA A 228 -17.21 -8.13 17.35
C ALA A 228 -18.61 -8.73 17.57
N ALA A 229 -18.72 -10.04 17.74
CA ALA A 229 -19.99 -10.71 18.01
C ALA A 229 -20.62 -10.27 19.34
N LYS A 230 -19.80 -10.10 20.41
CA LYS A 230 -20.27 -9.56 21.69
C LYS A 230 -20.88 -8.17 21.53
N ARG A 231 -20.21 -7.27 20.80
CA ARG A 231 -20.71 -5.91 20.55
C ARG A 231 -22.04 -5.90 19.81
N ILE A 232 -22.19 -6.76 18.79
CA ILE A 232 -23.47 -6.87 18.06
C ILE A 232 -24.57 -7.38 19.00
N CYS A 233 -24.28 -8.34 19.88
CA CYS A 233 -25.24 -8.82 20.87
C CYS A 233 -25.62 -7.74 21.91
N GLU A 234 -24.66 -6.96 22.40
CA GLU A 234 -24.89 -5.86 23.34
C GLU A 234 -25.75 -4.76 22.72
N TYR A 235 -25.47 -4.38 21.47
CA TYR A 235 -26.26 -3.40 20.74
C TYR A 235 -27.69 -3.89 20.47
N ALA A 236 -27.86 -5.15 20.07
CA ALA A 236 -29.19 -5.75 19.87
C ALA A 236 -30.03 -5.76 21.16
N LEU A 237 -29.39 -5.97 22.32
CA LEU A 237 -30.05 -5.91 23.63
C LEU A 237 -30.45 -4.49 24.01
N GLN A 238 -29.64 -3.49 23.66
CA GLN A 238 -29.97 -2.07 23.86
C GLN A 238 -31.15 -1.64 22.99
N GLU A 239 -31.20 -2.03 21.70
CA GLU A 239 -32.34 -1.73 20.82
C GLU A 239 -33.64 -2.42 21.26
N THR A 240 -33.56 -3.57 21.93
CA THR A 240 -34.76 -4.26 22.44
C THR A 240 -35.25 -3.67 23.78
N SER A 241 -34.40 -2.90 24.47
CA SER A 241 -34.70 -2.31 25.79
C SER A 241 -35.13 -0.84 25.73
N ALA A 242 -35.12 -0.23 24.54
CA ALA A 242 -35.60 1.12 24.25
C ALA A 242 -37.02 1.09 23.66
#